data_AF-A0A2N2VTB9-F1
#
_entry.id   AF-A0A2N2VTB9-F1
#
_cell.length_a   1.000
_cell.length_b   1.000
_cell.length_c   1.000
_cell.angle_alpha   90.00
_cell.angle_beta   90.00
_cell.angle_gamma   90.00
#
_symmetry.space_group_name_H-M   'P 1'
#
loop_
_entity.id
_entity.type
_entity.pdbx_description
1 polymer ?
#
loop_
_entity_poly.entity_id
_entity_poly.type
_entity_poly.pdbx_seq_one_letter_code
_entity_poly.pdbx_strand_id
1 'polypeptide(L)'
;MPQKILVIRFSSIGDIVLTSPVVRCIRKQIKDVEIHFLTKKKFSTIVESNHNIDKVFAIEESVSEVLPDLRAEKYDHIVDLHKNLRSHMVIAGLVRPYSSFNKLNFKKWMLVRFKNNSMPPVHIVDRYMKAVEQLGVVNDNQGLDFFIPPDQQVDVSGFPVPFNHAYVGIVLGGKHNT
;
A
#
# COMPACT_ATOMS: atom_id res chain seq x y z
N MET A 1 5.95 -3.93 24.93
CA MET A 1 5.90 -4.74 23.69
C MET A 1 5.55 -3.77 22.59
N PRO A 2 6.22 -3.84 21.44
CA PRO A 2 5.96 -2.91 20.35
C PRO A 2 4.51 -3.02 19.90
N GLN A 3 3.92 -1.88 19.52
CA GLN A 3 2.60 -1.83 18.92
C GLN A 3 2.66 -2.48 17.54
N LYS A 4 1.83 -3.49 17.27
CA LYS A 4 1.84 -4.23 16.01
C LYS A 4 0.68 -3.83 15.10
N ILE A 5 1.00 -3.33 13.91
CA ILE A 5 0.04 -2.79 12.95
C ILE A 5 0.08 -3.61 11.65
N LEU A 6 -1.08 -4.06 11.19
CA LEU A 6 -1.24 -4.69 9.88
C LEU A 6 -1.76 -3.68 8.85
N VAL A 7 -0.97 -3.38 7.82
CA VAL A 7 -1.38 -2.57 6.67
C VAL A 7 -1.83 -3.50 5.53
N ILE A 8 -3.01 -3.26 4.94
CA ILE A 8 -3.58 -4.12 3.90
C ILE A 8 -3.74 -3.37 2.58
N ARG A 9 -3.08 -3.87 1.52
CA ARG A 9 -3.32 -3.45 0.14
C ARG A 9 -2.98 -4.56 -0.85
N PHE A 10 -3.99 -5.08 -1.56
CA PHE A 10 -3.83 -6.22 -2.49
C PHE A 10 -3.50 -5.90 -3.96
N SER A 11 -3.78 -4.69 -4.47
CA SER A 11 -3.62 -4.30 -5.89
C SER A 11 -3.94 -2.82 -6.06
N SER A 12 -3.73 -2.16 -7.19
CA SER A 12 -2.79 -2.51 -8.27
C SER A 12 -1.40 -1.99 -7.93
N ILE A 13 -0.38 -2.29 -8.75
CA ILE A 13 1.02 -1.85 -8.52
C ILE A 13 1.15 -0.37 -8.15
N GLY A 14 0.51 0.53 -8.89
CA GLY A 14 0.54 1.97 -8.58
C GLY A 14 -0.01 2.27 -7.18
N ASP A 15 -1.15 1.67 -6.81
CA ASP A 15 -1.73 1.86 -5.48
C ASP A 15 -0.88 1.26 -4.35
N ILE A 16 -0.11 0.19 -4.64
CA ILE A 16 0.86 -0.38 -3.68
C ILE A 16 1.97 0.64 -3.39
N VAL A 17 2.57 1.21 -4.44
CA VAL A 17 3.61 2.25 -4.30
C VAL A 17 3.05 3.47 -3.55
N LEU A 18 1.81 3.86 -3.84
CA LEU A 18 1.11 4.97 -3.17
C LEU A 18 0.83 4.73 -1.67
N THR A 19 1.05 3.52 -1.15
CA THR A 19 1.00 3.25 0.30
C THR A 19 2.28 3.61 1.04
N SER A 20 3.41 3.81 0.34
CA SER A 20 4.71 4.11 0.96
C SER A 20 4.68 5.25 1.98
N PRO A 21 3.98 6.39 1.75
CA PRO A 21 3.96 7.47 2.72
C PRO A 21 3.24 7.09 4.01
N VAL A 22 2.21 6.22 3.92
CA VAL A 22 1.49 5.73 5.10
C VAL A 22 2.43 4.94 5.99
N VAL A 23 3.14 3.97 5.42
CA VAL A 23 4.04 3.10 6.19
C VAL A 23 5.21 3.90 6.77
N ARG A 24 5.82 4.79 5.98
CA ARG A 24 6.88 5.70 6.44
C ARG A 24 6.41 6.58 7.59
N CYS A 25 5.22 7.19 7.48
CA CYS A 25 4.69 8.08 8.51
C CYS A 25 4.35 7.32 9.80
N ILE A 26 3.77 6.11 9.71
CA ILE A 26 3.56 5.24 10.88
C ILE A 26 4.90 4.98 11.57
N ARG A 27 5.92 4.53 10.81
CA ARG A 27 7.24 4.19 11.36
C ARG A 27 7.90 5.37 12.08
N LYS A 28 7.80 6.57 11.52
CA LYS A 28 8.43 7.78 12.07
C LYS A 28 7.71 8.35 13.29
N GLN A 29 6.39 8.17 13.39
CA GLN A 29 5.54 8.93 14.33
C GLN A 29 5.00 8.06 15.48
N ILE A 30 4.96 6.74 15.32
CA ILE A 30 4.60 5.81 16.39
C ILE A 30 5.87 5.21 16.97
N LYS A 31 6.08 5.41 18.28
CA LYS A 31 7.23 4.85 19.00
C LYS A 31 7.04 3.34 19.19
N ASP A 32 8.12 2.58 19.01
CA ASP A 32 8.15 1.12 19.24
C ASP A 32 7.01 0.42 18.47
N VAL A 33 7.03 0.53 17.13
CA VAL A 33 6.01 -0.02 16.25
C VAL A 33 6.58 -1.13 15.38
N GLU A 34 5.81 -2.21 15.19
CA GLU A 34 6.07 -3.29 14.25
C GLU A 34 4.99 -3.23 13.15
N ILE A 35 5.40 -3.05 11.90
CA ILE A 35 4.53 -2.85 10.76
C ILE A 35 4.60 -4.07 9.84
N HIS A 36 3.48 -4.77 9.74
CA HIS A 36 3.30 -5.86 8.79
C HIS A 36 2.47 -5.40 7.60
N PHE A 37 2.76 -5.93 6.43
CA PHE A 37 2.06 -5.59 5.20
C PHE A 37 1.43 -6.83 4.56
N LEU A 38 0.16 -6.76 4.19
CA LEU A 38 -0.55 -7.83 3.50
C LEU A 38 -0.90 -7.42 2.06
N THR A 39 -0.41 -8.18 1.10
CA THR A 39 -0.67 -7.97 -0.33
C THR A 39 -0.84 -9.27 -1.11
N LYS A 40 -0.95 -9.19 -2.45
CA LYS A 40 -0.89 -10.36 -3.33
C LYS A 40 0.56 -10.71 -3.66
N LYS A 41 0.88 -11.99 -3.84
CA LYS A 41 2.26 -12.44 -4.14
C LYS A 41 2.90 -11.69 -5.29
N LYS A 42 2.18 -11.47 -6.40
CA LYS A 42 2.67 -10.69 -7.54
C LYS A 42 3.07 -9.22 -7.25
N PHE A 43 2.72 -8.69 -6.09
CA PHE A 43 3.10 -7.34 -5.65
C PHE A 43 3.98 -7.34 -4.39
N SER A 44 4.31 -8.51 -3.84
CA SER A 44 5.11 -8.62 -2.61
C SER A 44 6.49 -8.00 -2.75
N THR A 45 7.17 -8.24 -3.87
CA THR A 45 8.50 -7.70 -4.17
C THR A 45 8.58 -6.18 -4.16
N ILE A 46 7.46 -5.47 -4.39
CA ILE A 46 7.40 -3.99 -4.35
C ILE A 46 7.52 -3.47 -2.90
N VAL A 47 7.09 -4.27 -1.92
CA VAL A 47 7.02 -3.87 -0.52
C VAL A 47 8.08 -4.55 0.36
N GLU A 48 8.60 -5.70 -0.05
CA GLU A 48 9.65 -6.45 0.67
C GLU A 48 10.94 -5.63 0.87
N SER A 49 11.27 -4.75 -0.08
CA SER A 49 12.45 -3.87 0.01
C SER A 49 12.24 -2.61 0.87
N ASN A 50 11.01 -2.37 1.35
CA ASN A 50 10.71 -1.17 2.13
C ASN A 50 11.17 -1.32 3.57
N HIS A 51 12.22 -0.57 3.94
CA HIS A 51 12.81 -0.59 5.28
C HIS A 51 11.85 -0.18 6.41
N ASN A 52 10.68 0.37 6.10
CA ASN A 52 9.66 0.72 7.09
C ASN A 52 8.75 -0.48 7.43
N ILE A 53 8.81 -1.59 6.69
CA ILE A 53 7.99 -2.80 6.86
C ILE A 53 8.86 -3.89 7.49
N ASP A 54 8.40 -4.49 8.60
CA ASP A 54 9.13 -5.58 9.27
C ASP A 54 8.82 -6.95 8.67
N LYS A 55 7.58 -7.14 8.18
CA LYS A 55 7.13 -8.42 7.62
C LYS A 55 6.10 -8.23 6.52
N VAL A 56 6.26 -9.00 5.45
CA VAL A 56 5.30 -9.05 4.34
C VAL A 56 4.59 -10.41 4.35
N PHE A 57 3.26 -10.37 4.38
CA PHE A 57 2.39 -11.51 4.09
C PHE A 57 1.84 -11.38 2.68
N ALA A 58 1.82 -12.48 1.95
CA ALA A 58 1.36 -12.52 0.58
C ALA A 58 0.35 -13.65 0.39
N ILE A 59 -0.75 -13.34 -0.31
CA ILE A 59 -1.71 -14.34 -0.77
C ILE A 59 -1.56 -14.56 -2.27
N GLU A 60 -1.79 -15.78 -2.74
CA GLU A 60 -1.98 -16.04 -4.16
C GLU A 60 -3.44 -15.78 -4.55
N GLU A 61 -4.35 -16.53 -3.93
CA GLU A 61 -5.77 -16.54 -4.29
C GLU A 61 -6.67 -16.05 -3.15
N SER A 62 -6.46 -16.60 -1.96
CA SER A 62 -7.34 -16.49 -0.81
C SER A 62 -6.65 -16.01 0.46
N VAL A 63 -7.40 -15.25 1.26
CA VAL A 63 -6.98 -14.80 2.60
C VAL A 63 -6.76 -15.96 3.56
N SER A 64 -7.47 -17.08 3.37
CA SER A 64 -7.35 -18.26 4.24
C SER A 64 -5.94 -18.84 4.29
N GLU A 65 -5.15 -18.63 3.23
CA GLU A 65 -3.75 -19.09 3.12
C GLU A 65 -2.88 -18.54 4.25
N VAL A 66 -3.11 -17.30 4.66
CA VAL A 66 -2.26 -16.57 5.61
C VAL A 66 -2.98 -16.24 6.92
N LEU A 67 -4.29 -16.49 7.01
CA LEU A 67 -5.09 -16.09 8.17
C LEU A 67 -4.61 -16.72 9.49
N PRO A 68 -4.20 -18.00 9.56
CA PRO A 68 -3.63 -18.58 10.77
C PRO A 68 -2.37 -17.83 11.24
N ASP A 69 -1.45 -17.53 10.31
CA ASP A 69 -0.22 -16.81 10.63
C ASP A 69 -0.50 -15.38 11.08
N LEU A 70 -1.42 -14.68 10.40
CA LEU A 70 -1.85 -13.35 10.81
C LEU A 70 -2.48 -13.34 12.22
N ARG A 71 -3.19 -14.40 12.62
CA ARG A 71 -3.74 -14.51 13.97
C ARG A 71 -2.65 -14.70 15.02
N ALA A 72 -1.61 -15.47 14.68
CA ALA A 72 -0.48 -15.71 15.57
C ALA A 72 0.29 -14.42 15.90
N GLU A 73 0.26 -13.43 15.00
CA GLU A 73 0.94 -12.13 15.19
C GLU A 73 0.31 -11.24 16.26
N LYS A 74 -0.98 -11.42 16.58
CA LYS A 74 -1.73 -10.66 17.61
C LYS A 74 -1.67 -9.13 17.41
N TYR A 75 -2.07 -8.66 16.24
CA TYR A 75 -2.13 -7.23 15.92
C TYR A 75 -2.94 -6.39 16.91
N ASP A 76 -2.45 -5.18 17.19
CA ASP A 76 -3.17 -4.17 17.96
C ASP A 76 -4.14 -3.38 17.07
N HIS A 77 -3.77 -3.16 15.80
CA HIS A 77 -4.57 -2.37 14.87
C HIS A 77 -4.40 -2.82 13.41
N ILE A 78 -5.45 -2.65 12.61
CA ILE A 78 -5.44 -2.92 11.16
C ILE A 78 -5.69 -1.61 10.38
N VAL A 79 -4.83 -1.31 9.42
CA VAL A 79 -4.98 -0.19 8.48
C VAL A 79 -5.40 -0.75 7.12
N ASP A 80 -6.69 -0.67 6.80
CA ASP A 80 -7.24 -1.13 5.52
C ASP A 80 -7.19 -0.03 4.45
N LEU A 81 -6.15 -0.09 3.61
CA LEU A 81 -5.96 0.78 2.45
C LEU A 81 -6.58 0.21 1.17
N HIS A 82 -7.29 -0.93 1.25
CA HIS A 82 -7.90 -1.58 0.09
C HIS A 82 -9.42 -1.46 0.06
N LYS A 83 -10.07 -1.67 1.21
CA LYS A 83 -11.51 -1.60 1.40
C LYS A 83 -12.28 -2.46 0.39
N ASN A 84 -11.93 -3.74 0.28
CA ASN A 84 -12.64 -4.72 -0.56
C ASN A 84 -13.05 -5.95 0.26
N LEU A 85 -13.76 -6.89 -0.38
CA LEU A 85 -14.20 -8.11 0.27
C LEU A 85 -13.06 -8.88 0.94
N ARG A 86 -11.89 -9.00 0.28
CA ARG A 86 -10.72 -9.68 0.85
C ARG A 86 -10.21 -8.99 2.12
N SER A 87 -10.08 -7.66 2.13
CA SER A 87 -9.65 -6.94 3.34
C SER A 87 -10.67 -7.07 4.48
N HIS A 88 -11.97 -7.09 4.15
CA HIS A 88 -13.02 -7.33 5.15
C HIS A 88 -12.96 -8.74 5.73
N MET A 89 -12.63 -9.76 4.92
CA MET A 89 -12.41 -11.12 5.42
C MET A 89 -11.24 -11.19 6.42
N VAL A 90 -10.15 -10.46 6.16
CA VAL A 90 -9.03 -10.35 7.10
C VAL A 90 -9.47 -9.70 8.41
N ILE A 91 -10.15 -8.54 8.32
CA ILE A 91 -10.65 -7.80 9.49
C ILE A 91 -11.58 -8.69 10.34
N ALA A 92 -12.56 -9.33 9.70
CA ALA A 92 -13.49 -10.24 10.37
C ALA A 92 -12.77 -11.46 10.97
N GLY A 93 -11.74 -11.98 10.30
CA GLY A 93 -10.99 -13.15 10.76
C GLY A 93 -10.02 -12.86 11.91
N LEU A 94 -9.56 -11.62 12.06
CA LEU A 94 -8.64 -11.18 13.11
C LEU A 94 -9.35 -10.58 14.32
N VAL A 95 -10.53 -9.99 14.14
CA VAL A 95 -11.34 -9.36 15.20
C VAL A 95 -10.53 -8.33 16.00
N ARG A 96 -9.90 -7.40 15.28
CA ARG A 96 -9.08 -6.32 15.85
C ARG A 96 -9.61 -4.94 15.48
N PRO A 97 -9.30 -3.90 16.28
CA PRO A 97 -9.54 -2.52 15.88
C PRO A 97 -8.98 -2.26 14.48
N TYR A 98 -9.73 -1.51 13.66
CA TYR A 98 -9.29 -1.17 12.32
C TYR A 98 -9.69 0.24 11.93
N SER A 99 -8.95 0.81 10.99
CA SER A 99 -9.32 2.03 10.27
C SER A 99 -9.28 1.79 8.79
N SER A 100 -10.05 2.59 8.07
CA SER A 100 -9.98 2.69 6.62
C SER A 100 -10.29 4.11 6.20
N PHE A 101 -10.14 4.39 4.90
CA PHE A 101 -10.47 5.68 4.32
C PHE A 101 -11.87 5.66 3.71
N ASN A 102 -12.41 6.86 3.48
CA ASN A 102 -13.68 6.97 2.77
C ASN A 102 -13.51 6.62 1.29
N LYS A 103 -14.12 5.51 0.86
CA LYS A 103 -14.16 5.13 -0.57
C LYS A 103 -15.13 6.10 -1.24
N LEU A 104 -14.59 7.12 -1.90
CA LEU A 104 -15.35 8.00 -2.80
C LEU A 104 -15.95 7.24 -4.01
N ASN A 105 -15.86 5.91 -4.06
CA ASN A 105 -16.41 5.06 -5.12
C ASN A 105 -17.91 5.28 -5.35
N PHE A 106 -18.70 5.57 -4.32
CA PHE A 106 -20.12 5.88 -4.51
C PHE A 106 -20.32 7.21 -5.25
N LYS A 107 -19.51 8.24 -4.93
CA LYS A 107 -19.51 9.52 -5.65
C LYS A 107 -18.93 9.39 -7.06
N LYS A 108 -17.92 8.54 -7.26
CA LYS A 108 -17.32 8.24 -8.57
C LYS A 108 -18.30 7.45 -9.46
N TRP A 109 -19.05 6.52 -8.88
CA TRP A 109 -20.14 5.81 -9.55
C TRP A 109 -21.30 6.76 -9.87
N MET A 110 -21.67 7.66 -8.95
CA MET A 110 -22.68 8.69 -9.18
C MET A 110 -22.23 9.71 -10.24
N LEU A 111 -20.94 10.06 -10.31
CA LEU A 111 -20.36 10.88 -11.37
C LEU A 111 -20.50 10.22 -12.73
N VAL A 112 -20.11 8.95 -12.85
CA VAL A 112 -20.19 8.21 -14.13
C VAL A 112 -21.65 7.99 -14.55
N ARG A 113 -22.57 7.74 -13.60
CA ARG A 113 -23.97 7.43 -13.90
C ARG A 113 -24.89 8.65 -14.02
N PHE A 114 -24.61 9.74 -13.31
CA PHE A 114 -25.47 10.94 -13.24
C PHE A 114 -24.77 12.24 -13.65
N LYS A 115 -23.50 12.20 -14.12
CA LYS A 115 -22.69 13.36 -14.57
C LYS A 115 -22.56 14.51 -13.56
N ASN A 116 -22.79 14.25 -12.27
CA ASN A 116 -22.66 15.27 -11.22
C ASN A 116 -21.20 15.36 -10.74
N ASN A 117 -20.51 16.46 -11.05
CA ASN A 117 -19.07 16.67 -10.80
C ASN A 117 -18.71 17.05 -9.35
N SER A 118 -19.20 16.29 -8.37
CA SER A 118 -18.95 16.53 -6.94
C SER A 118 -17.77 15.70 -6.40
N MET A 119 -16.71 15.50 -7.20
CA MET A 119 -15.49 14.81 -6.76
C MET A 119 -14.57 15.81 -6.08
N PRO A 120 -14.24 15.62 -4.78
CA PRO A 120 -13.29 16.50 -4.12
C PRO A 120 -11.89 16.29 -4.72
N PRO A 121 -11.08 17.35 -4.92
CA PRO A 121 -9.76 17.29 -5.55
C PRO A 121 -8.71 16.75 -4.56
N VAL A 122 -8.95 15.58 -3.98
CA VAL A 122 -8.09 15.01 -2.94
C VAL A 122 -7.23 13.91 -3.54
N HIS A 123 -5.91 14.05 -3.39
CA HIS A 123 -4.96 13.07 -3.87
C HIS A 123 -5.19 11.71 -3.18
N ILE A 124 -4.90 10.60 -3.86
CA ILE A 124 -5.11 9.26 -3.30
C ILE A 124 -4.25 9.03 -2.05
N VAL A 125 -3.03 9.57 -2.01
CA VAL A 125 -2.16 9.50 -0.83
C VAL A 125 -2.82 10.18 0.36
N ASP A 126 -3.39 11.37 0.19
CA ASP A 126 -4.09 12.07 1.28
C ASP A 126 -5.29 11.26 1.78
N ARG A 127 -5.98 10.55 0.88
CA ARG A 127 -7.05 9.63 1.28
C ARG A 127 -6.51 8.44 2.07
N TYR A 128 -5.38 7.86 1.68
CA TYR A 128 -4.75 6.79 2.46
C TYR A 128 -4.28 7.28 3.83
N MET A 129 -3.76 8.50 3.93
CA MET A 129 -3.38 9.11 5.21
C MET A 129 -4.57 9.28 6.16
N LYS A 130 -5.80 9.47 5.65
CA LYS A 130 -7.00 9.46 6.49
C LYS A 130 -7.25 8.13 7.20
N ALA A 131 -6.73 7.00 6.70
CA ALA A 131 -6.82 5.73 7.39
C ALA A 131 -5.92 5.65 8.64
N VAL A 132 -4.94 6.55 8.81
CA VAL A 132 -4.03 6.56 9.97
C VAL A 132 -4.17 7.81 10.85
N GLU A 133 -5.07 8.73 10.48
CA GLU A 133 -5.33 9.97 11.24
C GLU A 133 -5.72 9.69 12.69
N GLN A 134 -6.55 8.67 12.93
CA GLN A 134 -6.94 8.28 14.30
C GLN A 134 -5.81 7.69 15.14
N LEU A 135 -4.70 7.29 14.51
CA LEU A 135 -3.48 6.85 15.19
C LEU A 135 -2.56 8.03 15.54
N GLY A 136 -3.01 9.28 15.30
CA GLY A 136 -2.19 10.48 15.48
C GLY A 136 -1.15 10.69 14.39
N VAL A 137 -1.22 9.93 13.28
CA VAL A 137 -0.24 10.00 12.19
C VAL A 137 -0.66 11.04 11.16
N VAL A 138 0.26 11.94 10.82
CA VAL A 138 0.07 13.01 9.82
C VAL A 138 0.99 12.81 8.61
N ASN A 139 0.64 13.39 7.47
CA ASN A 139 1.45 13.29 6.25
C ASN A 139 2.72 14.14 6.39
N ASP A 140 3.90 13.54 6.19
CA ASP A 140 5.18 14.25 6.23
C ASP A 140 5.49 15.03 4.94
N ASN A 141 4.66 14.87 3.90
CA ASN A 141 4.78 15.52 2.58
C ASN A 141 6.11 15.25 1.86
N GLN A 142 6.84 14.19 2.21
CA GLN A 142 8.12 13.82 1.58
C GLN A 142 7.98 13.06 0.26
N GLY A 143 6.76 12.96 -0.29
CA GLY A 143 6.50 12.21 -1.53
C GLY A 143 6.48 10.69 -1.33
N LEU A 144 6.75 9.94 -2.39
CA LEU A 144 6.70 8.47 -2.41
C LEU A 144 8.08 7.87 -2.14
N ASP A 145 8.11 6.70 -1.51
CA ASP A 145 9.31 5.87 -1.45
C ASP A 145 9.20 4.70 -2.40
N PHE A 146 10.33 4.36 -3.04
CA PHE A 146 10.50 3.11 -3.76
C PHE A 146 11.94 2.63 -3.57
N PHE A 147 12.08 1.40 -3.10
CA PHE A 147 13.37 0.80 -2.80
C PHE A 147 13.63 -0.34 -3.77
N ILE A 148 14.76 -0.28 -4.48
CA ILE A 148 15.15 -1.33 -5.43
C ILE A 148 15.90 -2.42 -4.66
N PRO A 149 15.42 -3.69 -4.68
CA PRO A 149 16.13 -4.80 -4.08
C PRO A 149 17.58 -4.91 -4.62
N PRO A 150 18.58 -5.25 -3.79
CA PRO A 150 19.98 -5.33 -4.23
C PRO A 150 20.21 -6.27 -5.42
N ASP A 151 19.46 -7.37 -5.49
CA ASP A 151 19.48 -8.36 -6.59
C ASP A 151 18.79 -7.88 -7.88
N GLN A 152 18.06 -6.76 -7.82
CA GLN A 152 17.38 -6.14 -8.96
C GLN A 152 18.03 -4.82 -9.40
N GLN A 153 19.12 -4.40 -8.76
CA GLN A 153 19.88 -3.25 -9.21
C GLN A 153 20.52 -3.57 -10.56
N VAL A 154 20.29 -2.71 -11.54
CA VAL A 154 20.84 -2.86 -12.88
C VAL A 154 22.06 -1.98 -13.02
N ASP A 155 23.15 -2.54 -13.52
CA ASP A 155 24.33 -1.76 -13.88
C ASP A 155 24.04 -0.92 -15.13
N VAL A 156 23.82 0.36 -14.92
CA VAL A 156 23.59 1.35 -15.98
C VAL A 156 24.87 1.70 -16.74
N SER A 157 26.06 1.36 -16.23
CA SER A 157 27.33 1.63 -16.93
C SER A 157 27.53 0.76 -18.16
N GLY A 158 26.83 -0.38 -18.24
CA GLY A 158 26.81 -1.28 -19.39
C GLY A 158 25.89 -0.83 -20.53
N PHE A 159 25.28 0.36 -20.44
CA PHE A 159 24.42 0.85 -21.51
C PHE A 159 25.25 1.19 -22.78
N PRO A 160 24.64 1.13 -23.98
CA PRO A 160 25.31 1.58 -25.19
C PRO A 160 25.76 3.04 -25.04
N VAL A 161 26.92 3.40 -25.62
CA VAL A 161 27.54 4.73 -25.51
C VAL A 161 26.56 5.91 -25.65
N PRO A 162 25.57 5.91 -26.58
CA PRO A 162 24.60 7.00 -26.68
C PRO A 162 23.74 7.23 -25.42
N PHE A 163 23.56 6.20 -24.59
CA PHE A 163 22.71 6.20 -23.39
C PHE A 163 23.50 6.30 -22.07
N ASN A 164 24.83 6.38 -22.13
CA ASN A 164 25.68 6.46 -20.93
C ASN A 164 25.62 7.83 -20.22
N HIS A 165 25.15 8.87 -20.90
CA HIS A 165 25.10 10.23 -20.35
C HIS A 165 23.68 10.68 -20.01
N ALA A 166 22.72 10.31 -20.86
CA ALA A 166 21.30 10.58 -20.65
C ALA A 166 20.46 9.60 -21.47
N TYR A 167 19.30 9.24 -20.95
CA TYR A 167 18.30 8.47 -21.67
C TYR A 167 16.90 8.93 -21.26
N VAL A 168 15.92 8.68 -22.14
CA VAL A 168 14.51 8.90 -21.85
C VAL A 168 13.83 7.53 -21.80
N GLY A 169 13.29 7.19 -20.64
CA GLY A 169 12.46 6.00 -20.48
C GLY A 169 11.01 6.32 -20.87
N ILE A 170 10.45 5.56 -21.81
CA ILE A 170 9.05 5.72 -22.23
C ILE A 170 8.27 4.46 -21.87
N VAL A 171 7.23 4.60 -21.04
CA VAL A 171 6.31 3.51 -20.68
C VAL A 171 5.02 3.67 -21.49
N LEU A 172 4.93 2.96 -22.62
CA LEU A 172 3.81 3.08 -23.57
C LEU A 172 2.60 2.18 -23.24
N GLY A 173 2.72 1.27 -22.27
CA GLY A 173 1.71 0.26 -21.96
C GLY A 173 0.82 0.62 -20.76
N GLY A 174 -0.49 0.39 -20.88
CA GLY A 174 -1.45 0.46 -19.78
C GLY A 174 -2.47 -0.66 -19.86
N LYS A 175 -2.71 -1.36 -18.74
CA LYS A 175 -3.69 -2.44 -18.68
C LYS A 175 -5.10 -1.85 -18.52
N HIS A 176 -5.84 -1.70 -19.61
CA HIS A 176 -7.25 -1.30 -19.61
C HIS A 176 -8.09 -2.44 -20.24
N ASN A 177 -9.01 -3.04 -19.47
CA ASN A 177 -9.95 -4.10 -19.90
C ASN A 177 -9.38 -5.45 -20.37
N THR A 178 -8.48 -6.07 -19.58
CA THR A 178 -8.19 -7.52 -19.68
C THR A 178 -8.21 -8.15 -18.30
#